data_AF-A0A6N3K947-F1
#
_entry.id   AF-A0A6N3K947-F1
#
_cell.length_a   1.000
_cell.length_b   1.000
_cell.length_c   1.000
_cell.angle_alpha   90.00
_cell.angle_beta   90.00
_cell.angle_gamma   90.00
#
_symmetry.space_group_name_H-M   'P 1'
#
loop_
_entity.id
_entity.type
_entity.pdbx_description
1 polymer ?
#
loop_
_entity_poly.entity_id
_entity_poly.type
_entity_poly.pdbx_seq_one_letter_code
_entity_poly.pdbx_strand_id
1 'polypeptide(L)'
;MRRSVGRYRKQPIEPGEDPVIGCIFVRDSVFFADGSTVDPPPGFAPNVVQGKTYDLADPAAADYFGLALHRLLGGEVDLDLREPWHRPGPIYGDPRLVPQRLGQKSFKAVVLGAYGRRCAITGNKLQPVLQAAHIRPLPAGGEHRIDNGMLLRSDVHILFDQGYLGVDPRYRLMVSPRLRSEFGNGDQFYAKVGSVIAIPERRGDRPKAEFLEWHLESVFKAA
;
A
#
# COMPACT_ATOMS: atom_id res chain seq x y z
N MET A 1 9.30 -13.60 16.86
CA MET A 1 9.63 -12.49 15.95
C MET A 1 9.86 -11.16 16.70
N ARG A 2 8.85 -10.60 17.39
CA ARG A 2 8.96 -9.33 18.17
C ARG A 2 10.20 -9.22 19.06
N ARG A 3 10.45 -10.26 19.87
CA ARG A 3 11.62 -10.34 20.78
C ARG A 3 12.97 -10.33 20.06
N SER A 4 13.01 -10.78 18.80
CA SER A 4 14.22 -10.78 17.96
C SER A 4 14.43 -9.42 17.28
N VAL A 5 13.37 -8.83 16.70
CA VAL A 5 13.41 -7.47 16.11
C VAL A 5 13.80 -6.42 17.16
N GLY A 6 13.28 -6.54 18.38
CA GLY A 6 13.61 -5.63 19.48
C GLY A 6 15.09 -5.59 19.86
N ARG A 7 15.88 -6.66 19.59
CA ARG A 7 17.33 -6.67 19.85
C ARG A 7 18.13 -5.77 18.92
N TYR A 8 17.59 -5.49 17.72
CA TYR A 8 18.27 -4.73 16.67
C TYR A 8 17.77 -3.28 16.55
N ARG A 9 16.75 -2.90 17.33
CA ARG A 9 16.23 -1.53 17.34
C ARG A 9 16.92 -0.70 18.41
N LYS A 10 17.24 0.56 18.07
CA LYS A 10 17.74 1.55 19.04
C LYS A 10 16.67 1.96 20.07
N GLN A 11 15.39 1.82 19.72
CA GLN A 11 14.26 2.08 20.62
C GLN A 11 13.51 0.76 20.92
N PRO A 12 13.13 0.51 22.19
CA PRO A 12 12.36 -0.67 22.55
C PRO A 12 10.97 -0.65 21.88
N ILE A 13 10.44 -1.84 21.58
CA ILE A 13 9.10 -2.00 21.01
C ILE A 13 8.11 -2.03 22.17
N GLU A 14 7.23 -1.02 22.25
CA GLU A 14 6.26 -0.86 23.35
C GLU A 14 5.23 -2.00 23.37
N PRO A 15 4.62 -2.38 24.51
CA PRO A 15 3.59 -3.42 24.56
C PRO A 15 2.42 -3.12 23.61
N GLY A 16 2.10 -4.03 22.67
CA GLY A 16 1.03 -3.85 21.67
C GLY A 16 1.45 -3.20 20.35
N GLU A 17 2.61 -2.54 20.27
CA GLU A 17 3.14 -1.93 19.03
C GLU A 17 3.46 -3.00 17.97
N ASP A 18 2.96 -2.89 16.75
CA ASP A 18 3.43 -3.73 15.64
C ASP A 18 4.67 -3.06 15.00
N PRO A 19 5.88 -3.62 15.14
CA PRO A 19 7.08 -2.94 14.68
C PRO A 19 7.07 -2.80 13.16
N VAL A 20 7.17 -1.57 12.65
CA VAL A 20 7.39 -1.31 11.21
C VAL A 20 8.63 -2.06 10.72
N ILE A 21 8.41 -3.07 9.88
CA ILE A 21 9.47 -3.77 9.16
C ILE A 21 9.62 -3.10 7.80
N GLY A 22 10.70 -2.35 7.62
CA GLY A 22 11.07 -1.84 6.31
C GLY A 22 11.42 -2.98 5.37
N CYS A 23 11.06 -2.85 4.09
CA CYS A 23 11.50 -3.77 3.04
C CYS A 23 12.53 -3.03 2.18
N ILE A 24 13.76 -3.57 2.12
CA ILE A 24 14.77 -3.12 1.16
C ILE A 24 14.66 -4.02 -0.06
N PHE A 25 14.14 -3.49 -1.15
CA PHE A 25 14.17 -4.16 -2.43
C PHE A 25 15.55 -3.95 -3.06
N VAL A 26 16.40 -4.96 -2.99
CA VAL A 26 17.62 -4.98 -3.81
C VAL A 26 17.20 -5.27 -5.24
N ARG A 27 17.50 -4.35 -6.15
CA ARG A 27 17.17 -4.45 -7.57
C ARG A 27 18.45 -4.47 -8.39
N ASP A 28 18.35 -5.08 -9.57
CA ASP A 28 19.41 -5.07 -10.57
C ASP A 28 20.74 -5.63 -10.00
N SER A 29 20.63 -6.64 -9.13
CA SER A 29 21.76 -7.32 -8.50
C SER A 29 22.64 -7.98 -9.56
N VAL A 30 23.93 -7.62 -9.57
CA VAL A 30 24.92 -8.26 -10.42
C VAL A 30 25.81 -9.16 -9.57
N PHE A 31 26.00 -10.38 -10.04
CA PHE A 31 26.91 -11.35 -9.43
C PHE A 31 28.19 -11.41 -10.26
N PHE A 32 29.32 -11.13 -9.63
CA PHE A 32 30.63 -11.28 -10.25
C PHE A 32 31.05 -12.75 -10.27
N ALA A 33 31.80 -13.15 -11.30
CA ALA A 33 32.39 -14.49 -11.37
C ALA A 33 33.49 -14.65 -10.30
N ASP A 34 33.76 -15.89 -9.88
CA ASP A 34 34.80 -16.20 -8.89
C ASP A 34 36.15 -15.60 -9.30
N GLY A 35 36.78 -14.86 -8.38
CA GLY A 35 38.04 -14.14 -8.62
C GLY A 35 37.90 -12.74 -9.24
N SER A 36 36.70 -12.31 -9.63
CA SER A 36 36.42 -10.94 -10.14
C SER A 36 35.69 -10.04 -9.14
N THR A 37 35.31 -10.57 -7.98
CA THR A 37 34.71 -9.81 -6.88
C THR A 37 35.63 -8.71 -6.39
N VAL A 38 35.03 -7.59 -5.96
CA VAL A 38 35.74 -6.54 -5.24
C VAL A 38 35.65 -6.84 -3.75
N ASP A 39 36.71 -6.57 -3.00
CA ASP A 39 36.67 -6.64 -1.53
C ASP A 39 35.59 -5.72 -0.95
N PRO A 40 35.20 -5.84 0.33
CA PRO A 40 34.26 -4.89 0.94
C PRO A 40 34.79 -3.44 0.90
N PRO A 41 33.91 -2.42 0.77
CA PRO A 41 34.34 -1.03 0.76
C PRO A 41 35.03 -0.64 2.07
N PRO A 42 35.85 0.43 2.07
CA PRO A 42 36.52 0.92 3.27
C PRO A 42 35.57 1.08 4.47
N GLY A 43 35.98 0.55 5.62
CA GLY A 43 35.20 0.57 6.85
C GLY A 43 33.89 -0.24 6.80
N PHE A 44 33.68 -1.11 5.82
CA PHE A 44 32.53 -2.02 5.78
C PHE A 44 32.78 -3.21 6.72
N ALA A 45 32.16 -3.20 7.89
CA ALA A 45 32.31 -4.28 8.85
C ALA A 45 31.51 -5.53 8.41
N PRO A 46 32.02 -6.75 8.65
CA PRO A 46 31.36 -7.99 8.21
C PRO A 46 29.99 -8.24 8.88
N ASN A 47 29.73 -7.57 10.00
CA ASN A 47 28.50 -7.65 10.79
C ASN A 47 27.57 -6.44 10.58
N VAL A 48 27.68 -5.72 9.46
CA VAL A 48 26.76 -4.63 9.12
C VAL A 48 25.37 -5.19 8.83
N VAL A 49 24.41 -4.82 9.68
CA VAL A 49 22.99 -5.23 9.59
C VAL A 49 22.06 -4.06 9.24
N GLN A 50 22.64 -2.92 8.89
CA GLN A 50 21.93 -1.70 8.46
C GLN A 50 22.61 -1.16 7.19
N GLY A 51 21.84 -0.60 6.25
CA GLY A 51 22.43 -0.02 5.04
C GLY A 51 23.48 1.05 5.38
N LYS A 52 24.66 0.94 4.78
CA LYS A 52 25.75 1.93 4.92
C LYS A 52 25.83 2.75 3.65
N THR A 53 25.80 4.08 3.80
CA THR A 53 25.97 5.02 2.69
C THR A 53 27.41 5.51 2.64
N TYR A 54 27.86 5.82 1.43
CA TYR A 54 29.17 6.37 1.15
C TYR A 54 28.98 7.63 0.31
N ASP A 55 29.72 8.68 0.62
CA ASP A 55 29.83 9.83 -0.27
C ASP A 55 30.84 9.47 -1.36
N LEU A 56 30.40 9.45 -2.61
CA LEU A 56 31.26 9.11 -3.74
C LEU A 56 32.25 10.23 -4.06
N ALA A 57 32.07 11.43 -3.50
CA ALA A 57 33.03 12.52 -3.57
C ALA A 57 34.14 12.43 -2.51
N ASP A 58 34.01 11.54 -1.51
CA ASP A 58 35.06 11.32 -0.50
C ASP A 58 36.24 10.54 -1.12
N PRO A 59 37.46 11.11 -1.16
CA PRO A 59 38.63 10.45 -1.71
C PRO A 59 38.93 9.09 -1.07
N ALA A 60 38.55 8.88 0.20
CA ALA A 60 38.77 7.61 0.89
C ALA A 60 37.93 6.45 0.34
N ALA A 61 36.83 6.73 -0.36
CA ALA A 61 35.92 5.75 -0.93
C ALA A 61 35.82 5.83 -2.46
N ALA A 62 36.18 6.97 -3.06
CA ALA A 62 36.06 7.22 -4.50
C ALA A 62 36.77 6.17 -5.36
N ASP A 63 38.03 5.85 -5.04
CA ASP A 63 38.82 4.86 -5.81
C ASP A 63 38.20 3.46 -5.80
N TYR A 64 37.70 3.05 -4.62
CA TYR A 64 37.02 1.77 -4.47
C TYR A 64 35.78 1.68 -5.35
N PHE A 65 34.90 2.68 -5.25
CA PHE A 65 33.64 2.66 -6.01
C PHE A 65 33.87 2.88 -7.50
N GLY A 66 34.91 3.64 -7.90
CA GLY A 66 35.33 3.75 -9.29
C GLY A 66 35.71 2.39 -9.88
N LEU A 67 36.55 1.62 -9.18
CA LEU A 67 36.92 0.26 -9.60
C LEU A 67 35.71 -0.68 -9.65
N ALA A 68 34.86 -0.66 -8.62
CA ALA A 68 33.68 -1.51 -8.55
C ALA A 68 32.68 -1.20 -9.68
N LEU A 69 32.46 0.08 -9.98
CA LEU A 69 31.55 0.54 -11.00
C LEU A 69 32.10 0.25 -12.41
N HIS A 70 33.41 0.40 -12.62
CA HIS A 70 34.08 -0.03 -13.86
C HIS A 70 33.93 -1.53 -14.10
N ARG A 71 34.10 -2.37 -13.07
CA ARG A 71 33.90 -3.83 -13.19
C ARG A 71 32.43 -4.19 -13.44
N LEU A 72 31.50 -3.46 -12.82
CA LEU A 72 30.07 -3.69 -12.97
C LEU A 72 29.55 -3.35 -14.36
N LEU A 73 30.00 -2.23 -14.92
CA LEU A 73 29.44 -1.64 -16.14
C LEU A 73 30.35 -1.81 -17.37
N GLY A 74 31.59 -2.29 -17.19
CA GLY A 74 32.54 -2.57 -18.26
C GLY A 74 33.13 -1.32 -18.93
N GLY A 75 33.09 -0.16 -18.26
CA GLY A 75 33.63 1.11 -18.76
C GLY A 75 33.67 2.19 -17.67
N GLU A 76 34.19 3.38 -18.00
CA GLU A 76 34.10 4.56 -17.11
C GLU A 76 32.64 5.01 -16.98
N VAL A 77 32.25 5.39 -15.76
CA VAL A 77 30.86 5.72 -15.43
C VAL A 77 30.80 7.11 -14.86
N ASP A 78 30.19 8.01 -15.64
CA ASP A 78 29.86 9.36 -15.21
C ASP A 78 28.48 9.34 -14.54
N LEU A 79 28.43 9.62 -13.23
CA LEU A 79 27.19 9.67 -12.46
C LEU A 79 26.60 11.08 -12.51
N ASP A 80 25.78 11.34 -13.54
CA ASP A 80 25.08 12.63 -13.64
C ASP A 80 23.80 12.66 -12.78
N LEU A 81 23.91 13.22 -11.57
CA LEU A 81 22.79 13.41 -10.64
C LEU A 81 21.94 14.65 -10.96
N ARG A 82 22.25 15.40 -12.02
CA ARG A 82 21.49 16.59 -12.43
C ARG A 82 20.25 16.25 -13.25
N GLU A 83 20.25 15.08 -13.88
CA GLU A 83 19.13 14.61 -14.69
C GLU A 83 18.05 13.92 -13.83
N PRO A 84 16.76 14.14 -14.10
CA PRO A 84 15.68 13.40 -13.46
C PRO A 84 15.82 11.89 -13.67
N TRP A 85 15.24 11.10 -12.76
CA TRP A 85 15.22 9.65 -12.92
C TRP A 85 14.64 9.23 -14.27
N HIS A 86 15.48 8.60 -15.09
CA HIS A 86 15.13 8.11 -16.41
C HIS A 86 15.45 6.63 -16.51
N ARG A 87 14.45 5.81 -16.89
CA ARG A 87 14.64 4.39 -17.16
C ARG A 87 14.64 4.16 -18.67
N PRO A 88 15.81 3.96 -19.31
CA PRO A 88 15.85 3.57 -20.71
C PRO A 88 15.37 2.12 -20.90
N GLY A 89 14.91 1.80 -22.12
CA GLY A 89 14.49 0.45 -22.51
C GLY A 89 12.98 0.27 -22.70
N PRO A 90 12.52 -0.97 -22.93
CA PRO A 90 11.12 -1.26 -23.22
C PRO A 90 10.21 -0.96 -22.01
N ILE A 91 9.14 -0.20 -22.27
CA ILE A 91 8.14 0.20 -21.26
C ILE A 91 7.26 -0.98 -20.84
N TYR A 92 7.00 -1.90 -21.77
CA TYR A 92 6.17 -3.08 -21.57
C TYR A 92 7.03 -4.34 -21.60
N GLY A 93 6.80 -5.25 -20.65
CA GLY A 93 7.31 -6.61 -20.71
C GLY A 93 6.35 -7.54 -21.46
N ASP A 94 6.65 -8.84 -21.43
CA ASP A 94 5.80 -9.84 -22.07
C ASP A 94 4.37 -9.85 -21.47
N PRO A 95 3.33 -10.00 -22.30
CA PRO A 95 1.96 -10.07 -21.82
C PRO A 95 1.77 -11.28 -20.90
N ARG A 96 1.20 -11.06 -19.72
CA ARG A 96 0.81 -12.12 -18.77
C ARG A 96 -0.69 -12.35 -18.80
N LEU A 97 -1.09 -13.61 -18.96
CA LEU A 97 -2.49 -14.00 -18.83
C LEU A 97 -2.90 -13.94 -17.35
N VAL A 98 -3.86 -13.08 -17.03
CA VAL A 98 -4.48 -13.00 -15.71
C VAL A 98 -5.93 -13.44 -15.80
N PRO A 99 -6.42 -14.27 -14.86
CA PRO A 99 -7.83 -14.63 -14.81
C PRO A 99 -8.70 -13.37 -14.71
N GLN A 100 -9.61 -13.21 -15.67
CA GLN A 100 -10.55 -12.09 -15.67
C GLN A 100 -11.64 -12.34 -14.63
N ARG A 101 -11.86 -11.38 -13.72
CA ARG A 101 -13.00 -11.39 -12.81
C ARG A 101 -14.28 -11.03 -13.58
N LEU A 102 -15.14 -12.02 -13.80
CA LEU A 102 -16.43 -11.85 -14.46
C LEU A 102 -17.41 -11.09 -13.56
N GLY A 103 -18.34 -10.33 -14.15
CA GLY A 103 -19.40 -9.64 -13.40
C GLY A 103 -18.99 -8.33 -12.70
N GLN A 104 -17.72 -7.93 -12.72
CA GLN A 104 -17.28 -6.71 -12.05
C GLN A 104 -17.92 -5.43 -12.63
N LYS A 105 -18.05 -5.35 -13.97
CA LYS A 105 -18.68 -4.20 -14.65
C LYS A 105 -20.18 -4.11 -14.36
N SER A 106 -20.89 -5.24 -14.39
CA SER A 106 -22.32 -5.28 -14.08
C SER A 106 -22.58 -4.98 -12.61
N PHE A 107 -21.80 -5.56 -11.70
CA PHE A 107 -21.84 -5.23 -10.27
C PHE A 107 -21.67 -3.72 -10.03
N LYS A 108 -20.65 -3.11 -10.65
CA LYS A 108 -20.44 -1.66 -10.55
C LYS A 108 -21.64 -0.87 -11.06
N ALA A 109 -22.21 -1.24 -12.21
CA ALA A 109 -23.35 -0.54 -12.79
C ALA A 109 -24.58 -0.55 -11.86
N VAL A 110 -24.87 -1.71 -11.24
CA VAL A 110 -26.00 -1.88 -10.33
C VAL A 110 -25.80 -1.10 -9.03
N VAL A 111 -24.63 -1.22 -8.39
CA VAL A 111 -24.30 -0.46 -7.18
C VAL A 111 -24.32 1.05 -7.44
N LEU A 112 -23.82 1.49 -8.61
CA LEU A 112 -23.85 2.90 -9.01
C LEU A 112 -25.27 3.45 -9.13
N GLY A 113 -26.22 2.64 -9.64
CA GLY A 113 -27.64 2.96 -9.65
C GLY A 113 -28.24 3.05 -8.24
N ALA A 114 -28.01 2.04 -7.40
CA ALA A 114 -28.58 1.94 -6.05
C ALA A 114 -28.18 3.11 -5.12
N TYR A 115 -26.99 3.68 -5.32
CA TYR A 115 -26.48 4.81 -4.54
C TYR A 115 -26.72 6.18 -5.22
N GLY A 116 -27.54 6.25 -6.26
CA GLY A 116 -27.85 7.51 -6.94
C GLY A 116 -26.61 8.21 -7.52
N ARG A 117 -25.61 7.42 -7.95
CA ARG A 117 -24.33 7.88 -8.51
C ARG A 117 -23.54 8.80 -7.55
N ARG A 118 -23.61 8.51 -6.25
CA ARG A 118 -22.97 9.29 -5.21
C ARG A 118 -22.18 8.40 -4.26
N CYS A 119 -20.95 8.82 -3.93
CA CYS A 119 -20.17 8.17 -2.89
C CYS A 119 -20.95 8.13 -1.56
N ALA A 120 -21.04 6.96 -0.94
CA ALA A 120 -21.77 6.72 0.30
C ALA A 120 -21.25 7.59 1.46
N ILE A 121 -19.94 7.78 1.54
CA ILE A 121 -19.27 8.48 2.66
C ILE A 121 -19.11 9.98 2.39
N THR A 122 -18.57 10.34 1.21
CA THR A 122 -18.21 11.74 0.93
C THR A 122 -19.31 12.52 0.23
N GLY A 123 -20.32 11.84 -0.32
CA GLY A 123 -21.36 12.48 -1.10
C GLY A 123 -20.90 12.96 -2.49
N ASN A 124 -19.67 12.65 -2.91
CA ASN A 124 -19.13 13.08 -4.19
C ASN A 124 -19.85 12.41 -5.40
N LYS A 125 -20.07 13.14 -6.49
CA LYS A 125 -20.76 12.67 -7.72
C LYS A 125 -19.86 12.52 -8.95
N LEU A 126 -18.54 12.70 -8.82
CA LEU A 126 -17.58 12.57 -9.91
C LEU A 126 -17.46 11.10 -10.32
N GLN A 127 -18.31 10.67 -11.25
CA GLN A 127 -18.46 9.27 -11.63
C GLN A 127 -17.16 8.54 -12.03
N PRO A 128 -16.17 9.18 -12.72
CA PRO A 128 -14.91 8.51 -13.07
C PRO A 128 -14.13 7.98 -11.87
N VAL A 129 -14.26 8.63 -10.71
CA VAL A 129 -13.58 8.22 -9.46
C VAL A 129 -14.48 7.40 -8.54
N LEU A 130 -15.70 7.06 -8.96
CA LEU A 130 -16.58 6.18 -8.19
C LEU A 130 -16.30 4.72 -8.53
N GLN A 131 -16.18 3.91 -7.49
CA GLN A 131 -15.90 2.49 -7.52
C GLN A 131 -16.95 1.75 -6.68
N ALA A 132 -17.30 0.54 -7.10
CA ALA A 132 -18.13 -0.35 -6.29
C ALA A 132 -17.19 -1.20 -5.44
N ALA A 133 -17.14 -0.88 -4.15
CA ALA A 133 -16.39 -1.61 -3.14
C ALA A 133 -17.21 -2.80 -2.66
N HIS A 134 -16.56 -3.96 -2.57
CA HIS A 134 -17.13 -5.08 -1.85
C HIS A 134 -16.89 -4.88 -0.36
N ILE A 135 -17.91 -5.10 0.47
CA ILE A 135 -17.75 -5.04 1.93
C ILE A 135 -16.95 -6.25 2.39
N ARG A 136 -17.40 -7.45 1.98
CA ARG A 136 -16.61 -8.69 2.01
C ARG A 136 -16.07 -8.99 0.61
N PRO A 137 -14.74 -9.00 0.40
CA PRO A 137 -14.15 -9.15 -0.92
C PRO A 137 -14.26 -10.60 -1.41
N LEU A 138 -14.26 -10.78 -2.74
CA LEU A 138 -14.40 -12.11 -3.38
C LEU A 138 -13.38 -13.16 -2.87
N PRO A 139 -12.07 -12.84 -2.71
CA PRO A 139 -11.11 -13.81 -2.19
C PRO A 139 -11.38 -14.27 -0.75
N ALA A 140 -12.16 -13.51 0.01
CA ALA A 140 -12.58 -13.86 1.38
C ALA A 140 -13.96 -14.54 1.41
N GLY A 141 -14.49 -15.00 0.27
CA GLY A 141 -15.80 -15.63 0.16
C GLY A 141 -16.96 -14.65 -0.03
N GLY A 142 -16.68 -13.40 -0.42
CA GLY A 142 -17.71 -12.45 -0.80
C GLY A 142 -18.33 -12.74 -2.17
N GLU A 143 -19.48 -12.14 -2.44
CA GLU A 143 -20.23 -12.28 -3.70
C GLU A 143 -20.52 -10.93 -4.35
N HIS A 144 -20.84 -10.94 -5.66
CA HIS A 144 -21.33 -9.77 -6.40
C HIS A 144 -22.80 -9.46 -6.06
N ARG A 145 -23.06 -9.07 -4.81
CA ARG A 145 -24.40 -8.73 -4.33
C ARG A 145 -24.46 -7.26 -3.93
N ILE A 146 -25.58 -6.60 -4.22
CA ILE A 146 -25.77 -5.17 -3.92
C ILE A 146 -25.67 -4.92 -2.42
N ASP A 147 -26.22 -5.83 -1.62
CA ASP A 147 -26.15 -5.81 -0.14
C ASP A 147 -24.75 -6.11 0.42
N ASN A 148 -23.81 -6.54 -0.42
CA ASN A 148 -22.37 -6.65 -0.15
C ASN A 148 -21.57 -5.50 -0.83
N GLY A 149 -22.26 -4.45 -1.28
CA GLY A 149 -21.68 -3.39 -2.11
C GLY A 149 -21.87 -1.99 -1.53
N MET A 150 -20.81 -1.19 -1.62
CA MET A 150 -20.87 0.26 -1.38
C MET A 150 -20.30 1.03 -2.56
N LEU A 151 -20.94 2.15 -2.93
CA LEU A 151 -20.37 3.05 -3.92
C LEU A 151 -19.44 4.05 -3.22
N LEU A 152 -18.14 3.98 -3.48
CA LEU A 152 -17.13 4.79 -2.81
C LEU A 152 -16.27 5.55 -3.84
N ARG A 153 -15.72 6.69 -3.42
CA ARG A 153 -14.65 7.37 -4.18
C ARG A 153 -13.37 6.53 -4.10
N SER A 154 -12.52 6.55 -5.13
CA SER A 154 -11.36 5.65 -5.22
C SER A 154 -10.44 5.66 -3.99
N ASP A 155 -10.13 6.84 -3.45
CA ASP A 155 -9.34 7.00 -2.22
C ASP A 155 -10.05 6.40 -1.00
N VAL A 156 -11.35 6.67 -0.86
CA VAL A 156 -12.19 6.14 0.23
C VAL A 156 -12.30 4.62 0.15
N HIS A 157 -12.44 4.08 -1.07
CA HIS A 157 -12.45 2.64 -1.32
C HIS A 157 -11.13 2.00 -0.89
N ILE A 158 -9.99 2.56 -1.29
CA ILE A 158 -8.67 2.06 -0.88
C ILE A 158 -8.52 2.09 0.65
N LEU A 159 -8.92 3.20 1.30
CA LEU A 159 -8.85 3.30 2.76
C LEU A 159 -9.79 2.34 3.49
N PHE A 160 -10.95 2.05 2.90
CA PHE A 160 -11.91 1.06 3.41
C PHE A 160 -11.36 -0.37 3.28
N ASP A 161 -10.82 -0.73 2.11
CA ASP A 161 -10.20 -2.04 1.87
C ASP A 161 -8.96 -2.27 2.74
N GLN A 162 -8.22 -1.21 3.06
CA GLN A 162 -7.06 -1.26 3.96
C GLN A 162 -7.42 -1.16 5.46
N GLY A 163 -8.71 -1.06 5.80
CA GLY A 163 -9.19 -1.06 7.18
C GLY A 163 -9.04 0.25 7.94
N TYR A 164 -8.68 1.36 7.27
CA TYR A 164 -8.61 2.68 7.89
C TYR A 164 -9.99 3.33 8.05
N LEU A 165 -10.94 2.96 7.20
CA LEU A 165 -12.34 3.34 7.31
C LEU A 165 -13.19 2.08 7.51
N GLY A 166 -14.24 2.19 8.31
CA GLY A 166 -15.21 1.13 8.57
C GLY A 166 -16.62 1.70 8.62
N VAL A 167 -17.63 0.84 8.60
CA VAL A 167 -19.03 1.23 8.74
C VAL A 167 -19.71 0.24 9.68
N ASP A 168 -20.37 0.73 10.72
CA ASP A 168 -21.08 -0.14 11.67
C ASP A 168 -22.44 -0.62 11.12
N PRO A 169 -23.08 -1.62 11.75
CA PRO A 169 -24.41 -2.11 11.33
C PRO A 169 -25.54 -1.06 11.42
N ARG A 170 -25.29 0.07 12.08
CA ARG A 170 -26.18 1.24 12.12
C ARG A 170 -25.81 2.28 11.05
N TYR A 171 -24.96 1.89 10.10
CA TYR A 171 -24.47 2.69 8.98
C TYR A 171 -23.66 3.91 9.39
N ARG A 172 -23.03 3.90 10.55
CA ARG A 172 -22.18 5.00 11.02
C ARG A 172 -20.75 4.81 10.54
N LEU A 173 -20.16 5.89 10.05
CA LEU A 173 -18.75 5.90 9.66
C LEU A 173 -17.85 5.71 10.87
N MET A 174 -16.93 4.76 10.78
CA MET A 174 -15.83 4.54 11.71
C MET A 174 -14.51 4.92 11.03
N VAL A 175 -13.60 5.53 11.78
CA VAL A 175 -12.27 5.91 11.27
C VAL A 175 -11.24 5.37 12.26
N SER A 176 -10.30 4.58 11.74
CA SER A 176 -9.21 4.03 12.54
C SER A 176 -8.32 5.16 13.07
N PRO A 177 -7.92 5.14 14.36
CA PRO A 177 -6.91 6.06 14.88
C PRO A 177 -5.56 5.95 14.13
N ARG A 178 -5.28 4.80 13.52
CA ARG A 178 -4.05 4.53 12.78
C ARG A 178 -3.88 5.38 11.53
N LEU A 179 -4.96 5.89 10.96
CA LEU A 179 -4.87 6.81 9.82
C LEU A 179 -4.11 8.08 10.19
N ARG A 180 -4.39 8.66 11.36
CA ARG A 180 -3.67 9.83 11.86
C ARG A 180 -2.28 9.48 12.37
N SER A 181 -2.12 8.39 13.12
CA SER A 181 -0.82 8.08 13.72
C SER A 181 0.24 7.65 12.70
N GLU A 182 -0.16 6.99 11.60
CA GLU A 182 0.78 6.53 10.57
C GLU A 182 1.09 7.59 9.51
N PHE A 183 0.13 8.48 9.18
CA PHE A 183 0.26 9.39 8.04
C PHE A 183 0.09 10.87 8.38
N GLY A 184 -0.27 11.21 9.62
CA GLY A 184 -0.43 12.60 10.06
C GLY A 184 -1.57 13.36 9.37
N ASN A 185 -2.51 12.67 8.72
CA ASN A 185 -3.61 13.28 7.95
C ASN A 185 -4.96 12.57 8.19
N GLY A 186 -5.97 12.95 7.40
CA GLY A 186 -7.30 12.32 7.44
C GLY A 186 -8.38 13.11 8.18
N ASP A 187 -8.14 14.38 8.54
CA ASP A 187 -9.09 15.23 9.28
C ASP A 187 -10.50 15.25 8.68
N GLN A 188 -10.58 15.28 7.35
CA GLN A 188 -11.85 15.25 6.61
C GLN A 188 -12.73 14.02 6.92
N PHE A 189 -12.12 12.90 7.31
CA PHE A 189 -12.83 11.68 7.71
C PHE A 189 -13.17 11.71 9.21
N TYR A 190 -12.24 12.15 10.05
CA TYR A 190 -12.49 12.31 11.49
C TYR A 190 -13.64 13.28 11.78
N ALA A 191 -13.77 14.36 11.00
CA ALA A 191 -14.90 15.29 11.09
C ALA A 191 -16.27 14.65 10.78
N LYS A 192 -16.28 13.44 10.20
CA LYS A 192 -17.49 12.69 9.83
C LYS A 192 -17.68 11.41 10.65
N VAL A 193 -16.81 11.12 11.63
CA VAL A 193 -16.95 9.94 12.49
C VAL A 193 -18.33 9.93 13.15
N GLY A 194 -18.96 8.76 13.18
CA GLY A 194 -20.28 8.56 13.77
C GLY A 194 -21.45 9.06 12.92
N SER A 195 -21.18 9.80 11.83
CA SER A 195 -22.23 10.22 10.90
C SER A 195 -22.75 9.02 10.10
N VAL A 196 -24.06 9.04 9.82
CA VAL A 196 -24.70 8.00 9.01
C VAL A 196 -24.34 8.22 7.54
N ILE A 197 -23.79 7.19 6.90
CA ILE A 197 -23.44 7.22 5.48
C ILE A 197 -24.71 7.20 4.62
N ALA A 198 -24.62 7.63 3.36
CA ALA A 198 -25.71 7.44 2.42
C ALA A 198 -25.89 5.94 2.14
N ILE A 199 -27.15 5.49 2.18
CA ILE A 199 -27.56 4.10 1.94
C ILE A 199 -28.59 4.04 0.81
N PRO A 200 -28.72 2.90 0.10
CA PRO A 200 -29.78 2.72 -0.89
C PRO A 200 -31.19 2.89 -0.31
N GLU A 201 -32.08 3.49 -1.10
CA GLU A 201 -33.48 3.71 -0.72
C GLU A 201 -34.20 2.38 -0.49
N ARG A 202 -34.04 1.45 -1.43
CA ARG A 202 -34.61 0.10 -1.38
C ARG A 202 -33.95 -0.70 -0.25
N ARG A 203 -34.75 -1.17 0.70
CA ARG A 203 -34.26 -1.92 1.88
C ARG A 203 -33.43 -3.15 1.52
N GLY A 204 -33.82 -3.88 0.46
CA GLY A 204 -33.11 -5.09 0.01
C GLY A 204 -31.74 -4.82 -0.63
N ASP A 205 -31.41 -3.57 -0.94
CA ASP A 205 -30.13 -3.18 -1.54
C ASP A 205 -29.15 -2.63 -0.49
N ARG A 206 -29.60 -2.44 0.75
CA ARG A 206 -28.76 -1.87 1.81
C ARG A 206 -27.68 -2.86 2.22
N PRO A 207 -26.50 -2.36 2.61
CA PRO A 207 -25.48 -3.20 3.22
C PRO A 207 -26.05 -4.07 4.34
N LYS A 208 -25.86 -5.39 4.25
CA LYS A 208 -26.27 -6.30 5.30
C LYS A 208 -25.32 -6.20 6.50
N ALA A 209 -25.89 -6.33 7.69
CA ALA A 209 -25.13 -6.32 8.95
C ALA A 209 -24.00 -7.36 8.93
N GLU A 210 -24.27 -8.58 8.45
CA GLU A 210 -23.28 -9.67 8.39
C GLU A 210 -21.99 -9.29 7.64
N PHE A 211 -22.08 -8.50 6.57
CA PHE A 211 -20.89 -8.06 5.83
C PHE A 211 -20.18 -6.91 6.53
N LEU A 212 -20.92 -5.98 7.12
CA LEU A 212 -20.38 -4.85 7.86
C LEU A 212 -19.64 -5.31 9.12
N GLU A 213 -20.23 -6.25 9.86
CA GLU A 213 -19.63 -6.91 11.03
C GLU A 213 -18.36 -7.65 10.62
N TRP A 214 -18.43 -8.45 9.56
CA TRP A 214 -17.26 -9.14 9.03
C TRP A 214 -16.10 -8.18 8.69
N HIS A 215 -16.40 -7.03 8.05
CA HIS A 215 -15.38 -6.03 7.72
C HIS A 215 -14.77 -5.42 8.98
N LEU A 216 -15.60 -5.07 9.96
CA LEU A 216 -15.15 -4.52 11.24
C LEU A 216 -14.29 -5.50 12.05
N GLU A 217 -14.56 -6.80 11.95
CA GLU A 217 -13.81 -7.84 12.65
C GLU A 217 -12.52 -8.25 11.92
N SER A 218 -12.56 -8.33 10.59
CA SER A 218 -11.51 -8.96 9.79
C SER A 218 -10.56 -7.97 9.11
N VAL A 219 -11.01 -6.73 8.88
CA VAL A 219 -10.29 -5.74 8.07
C VAL A 219 -10.03 -4.46 8.84
N PHE A 220 -11.02 -3.96 9.59
CA PHE A 220 -10.91 -2.68 10.27
C PHE A 220 -9.82 -2.67 11.35
N LYS A 221 -9.01 -1.62 11.35
CA LYS A 221 -7.88 -1.44 12.27
C LYS A 221 -8.34 -0.75 13.56
N ALA A 222 -9.02 -1.49 14.43
CA ALA A 222 -9.54 -1.01 15.71
C ALA A 222 -8.41 -0.82 16.76
N ALA A 223 -7.68 0.29 16.65
CA ALA A 223 -6.60 0.73 17.55
C ALA A 223 -5.41 -0.24 17.69
#